data_AF-A5KUW2-F1
#
_entry.id   AF-A5KUW2-F1
#
_cell.length_a   1.000
_cell.length_b   1.000
_cell.length_c   1.000
_cell.angle_alpha   90.00
_cell.angle_beta   90.00
_cell.angle_gamma   90.00
#
_symmetry.space_group_name_H-M   'P 1'
#
loop_
_entity.id
_entity.type
_entity.pdbx_description
1 polymer ?
#
loop_
_entity_poly.entity_id
_entity_poly.type
_entity_poly.pdbx_seq_one_letter_code
_entity_poly.pdbx_strand_id
1 'polypeptide(L)'
;MRLFKRKQKGALTVEVAMGIPIFLAIVFGWVEICILTFSMSMTDHALTTAVMRTKKAGDSSSIQSINYGQMIKDELDKAGGALWSNVVKEGSVIIHVNYFRDYEGFLKCTDTYVSADKCPDKKDEPEDMALAVYALEYTYDPIVSIWFPDMPIKREVITIQEYERCSFKIGLGAGCAS
;
A
#
# COMPACT_ATOMS: atom_id res chain seq x y z
N MET A 1 -14.90 7.97 72.70
CA MET A 1 -15.56 8.10 71.38
C MET A 1 -14.80 7.25 70.36
N ARG A 2 -15.23 6.01 70.11
CA ARG A 2 -14.55 5.10 69.16
C ARG A 2 -15.14 5.32 67.77
N LEU A 3 -14.38 5.95 66.87
CA LEU A 3 -14.70 6.04 65.45
C LEU A 3 -14.60 4.64 64.84
N PHE A 4 -15.75 4.03 64.55
CA PHE A 4 -15.84 2.85 63.69
C PHE A 4 -15.36 3.24 62.28
N LYS A 5 -14.11 2.89 61.93
CA LYS A 5 -13.67 2.91 60.54
C LYS A 5 -14.42 1.81 59.79
N ARG A 6 -15.46 2.22 59.05
CA ARG A 6 -16.25 1.36 58.16
C ARG A 6 -15.30 0.84 57.07
N LYS A 7 -14.92 -0.45 57.12
CA LYS A 7 -14.08 -1.05 56.08
C LYS A 7 -14.89 -1.15 54.79
N GLN A 8 -14.61 -0.31 53.80
CA GLN A 8 -15.14 -0.44 52.44
C GLN A 8 -14.55 -1.70 51.80
N LYS A 9 -15.25 -2.82 51.92
CA LYS A 9 -14.95 -4.03 51.15
C LYS A 9 -15.68 -3.90 49.81
N GLY A 10 -14.95 -3.93 48.69
CA GLY A 10 -15.52 -3.97 47.34
C GLY A 10 -15.25 -2.76 46.45
N ALA A 11 -14.82 -1.61 47.00
CA ALA A 11 -14.46 -0.44 46.17
C ALA A 11 -13.30 -0.77 45.20
N LEU A 12 -12.29 -1.48 45.69
CA LEU A 12 -11.17 -1.97 44.88
C LEU A 12 -11.63 -2.93 43.77
N THR A 13 -12.61 -3.80 44.03
CA THR A 13 -13.11 -4.75 43.03
C THR A 13 -13.84 -4.03 41.89
N VAL A 14 -14.61 -2.99 42.20
CA VAL A 14 -15.32 -2.19 41.20
C VAL A 14 -14.34 -1.37 40.36
N GLU A 15 -13.35 -0.74 40.99
CA GLU A 15 -12.32 0.03 40.30
C GLU A 15 -11.49 -0.85 39.35
N VAL A 16 -11.10 -2.05 39.80
CA VAL A 16 -10.37 -3.01 38.97
C VAL A 16 -11.23 -3.56 37.83
N ALA A 17 -12.51 -3.84 38.08
CA ALA A 17 -13.44 -4.32 37.06
C ALA A 17 -13.68 -3.30 35.94
N MET A 18 -13.61 -2.00 36.25
CA MET A 18 -13.72 -0.94 35.24
C MET A 18 -12.37 -0.57 34.61
N GLY A 19 -11.27 -0.63 35.38
CA GLY A 19 -9.94 -0.22 34.92
C GLY A 19 -9.28 -1.24 33.99
N ILE A 20 -9.39 -2.54 34.27
CA ILE A 20 -8.76 -3.59 33.46
C ILE A 20 -9.26 -3.56 31.99
N PRO A 21 -10.57 -3.49 31.69
CA PRO A 21 -11.04 -3.45 30.31
C PRO A 21 -10.53 -2.23 29.53
N ILE A 22 -10.48 -1.06 30.17
CA ILE A 22 -9.98 0.18 29.55
C ILE A 22 -8.49 0.04 29.27
N PHE A 23 -7.72 -0.49 30.22
CA PHE A 23 -6.29 -0.73 30.04
C PHE A 23 -6.03 -1.73 28.91
N LEU A 24 -6.78 -2.85 28.87
CA LEU A 24 -6.67 -3.83 27.79
C LEU A 24 -7.03 -3.23 26.43
N ALA A 25 -8.06 -2.39 26.35
CA ALA A 25 -8.43 -1.71 25.10
C ALA A 25 -7.28 -0.81 24.59
N ILE A 26 -6.59 -0.10 25.50
CA ILE A 26 -5.42 0.71 25.13
C ILE A 26 -4.28 -0.17 24.64
N VAL A 27 -3.98 -1.27 25.33
CA VAL A 27 -2.90 -2.20 24.95
C VAL A 27 -3.19 -2.83 23.58
N PHE A 28 -4.41 -3.33 23.35
CA PHE A 28 -4.80 -3.90 22.07
C PHE A 28 -4.83 -2.86 20.96
N GLY A 29 -5.28 -1.63 21.24
CA GLY A 29 -5.19 -0.53 20.30
C GLY A 29 -3.75 -0.19 19.92
N TRP A 30 -2.82 -0.23 20.89
CA TRP A 30 -1.40 -0.01 20.61
C TRP A 30 -0.81 -1.11 19.74
N VAL A 31 -1.14 -2.38 20.03
CA VAL A 31 -0.74 -3.54 19.22
C VAL A 31 -1.29 -3.41 17.79
N GLU A 32 -2.55 -3.00 17.63
CA GLU A 32 -3.18 -2.77 16.32
C GLU A 32 -2.42 -1.71 15.51
N ILE A 33 -2.03 -0.59 16.14
CA ILE A 33 -1.25 0.47 15.48
C ILE A 33 0.13 -0.07 15.04
N CYS A 34 0.77 -0.92 15.83
CA CYS A 34 2.02 -1.57 15.45
C CYS A 34 1.85 -2.48 14.23
N ILE A 35 0.78 -3.29 14.20
CA ILE A 35 0.46 -4.19 13.08
C ILE A 35 0.18 -3.37 11.80
N LEU A 36 -0.63 -2.32 11.91
CA LEU A 36 -0.94 -1.40 10.82
C LEU A 36 0.34 -0.80 10.23
N THR A 37 1.20 -0.27 11.09
CA THR A 37 2.46 0.38 10.68
C THR A 37 3.40 -0.62 10.01
N PHE A 38 3.51 -1.82 10.56
CA PHE A 38 4.32 -2.89 9.97
C PHE A 38 3.81 -3.29 8.59
N SER A 39 2.50 -3.54 8.46
CA SER A 39 1.85 -3.92 7.19
C SER A 39 2.01 -2.83 6.12
N MET A 40 1.88 -1.55 6.49
CA MET A 40 2.12 -0.43 5.59
C MET A 40 3.58 -0.38 5.10
N SER A 41 4.55 -0.44 6.01
CA SER A 41 5.98 -0.37 5.65
C SER A 41 6.38 -1.53 4.73
N MET A 42 5.84 -2.71 4.98
CA MET A 42 6.04 -3.90 4.19
C MET A 42 5.43 -3.77 2.79
N THR A 43 4.20 -3.25 2.71
CA THR A 43 3.50 -2.99 1.45
C THR A 43 4.26 -1.96 0.61
N ASP A 44 4.76 -0.88 1.21
CA ASP A 44 5.55 0.14 0.54
C ASP A 44 6.87 -0.44 -0.01
N HIS A 45 7.54 -1.30 0.76
CA HIS A 45 8.74 -2.00 0.31
C HIS A 45 8.47 -2.96 -0.86
N ALA A 46 7.39 -3.76 -0.75
CA ALA A 46 6.98 -4.69 -1.80
C ALA A 46 6.60 -3.96 -3.09
N LEU A 47 5.81 -2.88 -2.98
CA LEU A 47 5.42 -2.04 -4.11
C LEU A 47 6.65 -1.44 -4.79
N THR A 48 7.56 -0.83 -4.03
CA THR A 48 8.79 -0.23 -4.58
C THR A 48 9.66 -1.29 -5.26
N THR A 49 9.78 -2.48 -4.66
CA THR A 49 10.57 -3.58 -5.23
C THR A 49 9.95 -4.12 -6.51
N ALA A 50 8.64 -4.33 -6.53
CA ALA A 50 7.91 -4.76 -7.71
C ALA A 50 8.10 -3.75 -8.84
N VAL A 51 7.92 -2.45 -8.56
CA VAL A 51 8.12 -1.35 -9.49
C VAL A 51 9.56 -1.29 -10.04
N MET A 52 10.57 -1.49 -9.19
CA MET A 52 11.96 -1.56 -9.64
C MET A 52 12.23 -2.76 -10.55
N ARG A 53 11.58 -3.90 -10.31
CA ARG A 53 11.72 -5.09 -11.17
C ARG A 53 10.98 -4.93 -12.48
N THR A 54 9.78 -4.36 -12.46
CA THR A 54 8.99 -4.12 -13.68
C THR A 54 9.71 -3.13 -14.61
N LYS A 55 10.34 -2.08 -14.06
CA LYS A 55 11.20 -1.16 -14.83
C LYS A 55 12.36 -1.89 -15.54
N LYS A 56 12.89 -2.96 -14.95
CA LYS A 56 14.00 -3.76 -15.52
C LYS A 56 13.54 -4.88 -16.43
N ALA A 57 12.33 -5.40 -16.23
CA ALA A 57 11.79 -6.56 -16.93
C ALA A 57 11.13 -6.20 -18.27
N GLY A 58 11.10 -4.93 -18.66
CA GLY A 58 10.58 -4.46 -19.95
C GLY A 58 11.39 -4.94 -21.16
N ASP A 59 12.02 -6.11 -21.16
CA ASP A 59 12.76 -6.61 -22.32
C ASP A 59 11.82 -6.75 -23.54
N SER A 60 12.29 -6.20 -24.65
CA SER A 60 11.60 -5.75 -25.86
C SER A 60 10.97 -6.83 -26.75
N SER A 61 10.61 -8.00 -26.22
CA SER A 61 10.34 -9.18 -27.06
C SER A 61 9.16 -10.05 -26.65
N SER A 62 8.31 -9.61 -25.71
CA SER A 62 7.04 -10.31 -25.46
C SER A 62 5.83 -9.40 -25.67
N ILE A 63 5.10 -9.68 -26.74
CA ILE A 63 3.71 -9.28 -27.03
C ILE A 63 2.71 -9.82 -25.97
N GLN A 64 3.21 -10.23 -24.80
CA GLN A 64 2.39 -10.59 -23.65
C GLN A 64 2.40 -9.41 -22.71
N SER A 65 1.23 -8.79 -22.55
CA SER A 65 0.92 -7.83 -21.50
C SER A 65 1.56 -8.29 -20.18
N ILE A 66 2.71 -7.71 -19.82
CA ILE A 66 3.34 -7.96 -18.54
C ILE A 66 2.29 -7.59 -17.50
N ASN A 67 1.74 -8.58 -16.82
CA ASN A 67 0.67 -8.37 -15.87
C ASN A 67 1.30 -7.75 -14.61
N TYR A 68 1.55 -6.45 -14.65
CA TYR A 68 2.16 -5.67 -13.58
C TYR A 68 1.44 -5.91 -12.24
N GLY A 69 0.12 -6.06 -12.30
CA GLY A 69 -0.71 -6.41 -11.15
C GLY A 69 -0.35 -7.77 -10.55
N GLN A 70 -0.01 -8.77 -11.36
CA GLN A 70 0.41 -10.09 -10.88
C GLN A 70 1.83 -10.06 -10.29
N MET A 71 2.78 -9.32 -10.88
CA MET A 71 4.12 -9.17 -10.30
C MET A 71 4.09 -8.43 -8.96
N ILE A 72 3.25 -7.40 -8.83
CA ILE A 72 3.06 -6.68 -7.57
C ILE A 72 2.41 -7.60 -6.54
N LYS A 73 1.40 -8.40 -6.92
CA LYS A 73 0.80 -9.42 -6.04
C LYS A 73 1.81 -10.46 -5.57
N ASP A 74 2.62 -11.00 -6.47
CA ASP A 74 3.67 -11.98 -6.13
C ASP A 74 4.69 -11.38 -5.14
N GLU A 75 5.05 -10.11 -5.28
CA GLU A 75 5.97 -9.46 -4.35
C GLU A 75 5.31 -9.12 -3.01
N LEU A 76 4.03 -8.75 -3.02
CA LEU A 76 3.24 -8.57 -1.82
C LEU A 76 3.09 -9.89 -1.06
N ASP A 77 2.86 -11.01 -1.74
CA ASP A 77 2.76 -12.32 -1.09
C ASP A 77 4.12 -12.77 -0.50
N LYS A 78 5.23 -12.51 -1.21
CA LYS A 78 6.59 -12.81 -0.73
C LYS A 78 7.03 -11.95 0.44
N ALA A 79 6.78 -10.64 0.35
CA ALA A 79 7.13 -9.71 1.41
C ALA A 79 6.19 -9.93 2.61
N GLY A 80 4.88 -9.94 2.32
CA GLY A 80 3.70 -9.99 3.19
C GLY A 80 3.53 -11.21 4.07
N GLY A 81 3.73 -12.38 3.47
CA GLY A 81 3.37 -13.65 4.08
C GLY A 81 1.92 -13.66 4.62
N ALA A 82 1.69 -14.54 5.59
CA ALA A 82 0.35 -14.76 6.16
C ALA A 82 -0.18 -13.58 7.00
N LEU A 83 0.67 -12.64 7.44
CA LEU A 83 0.19 -11.50 8.23
C LEU A 83 -0.54 -10.49 7.35
N TRP A 84 0.04 -10.17 6.19
CA TRP A 84 -0.55 -9.21 5.26
C TRP A 84 -1.92 -9.68 4.74
N SER A 85 -2.06 -10.95 4.40
CA SER A 85 -3.33 -11.52 3.95
C SER A 85 -4.45 -11.50 4.99
N ASN A 86 -4.12 -11.44 6.29
CA ASN A 86 -5.10 -11.40 7.38
C ASN A 86 -5.49 -9.98 7.78
N VAL A 87 -4.67 -8.98 7.47
CA VAL A 87 -4.94 -7.56 7.78
C VAL A 87 -5.46 -6.78 6.58
N VAL A 88 -5.65 -7.46 5.44
CA VAL A 88 -6.18 -6.88 4.21
C VAL A 88 -7.44 -7.61 3.84
N LYS A 89 -8.52 -6.85 3.63
CA LYS A 89 -9.81 -7.41 3.28
C LYS A 89 -9.74 -8.13 1.94
N GLU A 90 -10.21 -9.37 1.89
CA GLU A 90 -10.22 -10.18 0.67
C GLU A 90 -10.93 -9.45 -0.47
N GLY A 91 -10.30 -9.43 -1.65
CA GLY A 91 -10.84 -8.76 -2.84
C GLY A 91 -10.79 -7.23 -2.83
N SER A 92 -10.27 -6.59 -1.77
CA SER A 92 -10.12 -5.13 -1.72
C SER A 92 -8.88 -4.61 -2.46
N VAL A 93 -7.96 -5.50 -2.84
CA VAL A 93 -6.68 -5.13 -3.45
C VAL A 93 -6.88 -4.77 -4.92
N ILE A 94 -6.67 -3.50 -5.24
CA ILE A 94 -6.78 -2.93 -6.58
C ILE A 94 -5.43 -2.31 -6.94
N ILE A 95 -4.93 -2.63 -8.13
CA ILE A 95 -3.66 -2.13 -8.65
C ILE A 95 -3.94 -1.45 -9.98
N HIS A 96 -3.51 -0.20 -10.10
CA HIS A 96 -3.63 0.60 -11.32
C HIS A 96 -2.26 1.13 -11.72
N VAL A 97 -2.00 1.17 -13.02
CA VAL A 97 -0.79 1.78 -13.56
C VAL A 97 -1.22 2.79 -14.61
N ASN A 98 -0.85 4.05 -14.41
CA ASN A 98 -1.16 5.13 -15.32
C ASN A 98 0.14 5.66 -15.94
N TYR A 99 0.20 5.71 -17.27
CA TYR A 99 1.37 6.17 -18.00
C TYR A 99 1.17 7.56 -18.57
N PHE A 100 2.26 8.33 -18.59
CA PHE A 100 2.28 9.70 -19.09
C PHE A 100 3.49 9.91 -20.01
N ARG A 101 3.26 10.58 -21.14
CA ARG A 101 4.29 10.84 -22.15
C ARG A 101 5.37 11.79 -21.65
N ASP A 102 4.96 12.83 -20.93
CA ASP A 102 5.83 13.89 -20.47
C ASP A 102 5.36 14.45 -19.12
N TYR A 103 6.23 15.23 -18.49
CA TYR A 103 5.98 15.81 -17.17
C TYR A 103 4.82 16.82 -17.18
N GLU A 104 4.62 17.53 -18.29
CA GLU A 104 3.53 18.49 -18.43
C GLU A 104 2.16 17.79 -18.46
N GLY A 105 2.04 16.70 -19.22
CA GLY A 105 0.85 15.84 -19.22
C GLY A 105 0.56 15.28 -17.83
N PHE A 106 1.59 14.84 -17.10
CA PHE A 106 1.44 14.40 -15.71
C PHE A 106 0.93 15.53 -14.80
N LEU A 107 1.54 16.72 -14.83
CA LEU A 107 1.13 17.85 -14.00
C LEU A 107 -0.32 18.28 -14.28
N LYS A 108 -0.70 18.36 -15.56
CA LYS A 108 -2.08 18.67 -15.94
C LYS A 108 -3.06 17.68 -15.34
N CYS A 109 -2.70 16.41 -15.32
CA CYS A 109 -3.52 15.35 -14.71
C CYS A 109 -3.61 15.48 -13.19
N THR A 110 -2.51 15.79 -12.50
CA THR A 110 -2.49 15.95 -11.04
C THR A 110 -3.18 17.22 -10.57
N ASP A 111 -3.03 18.34 -11.29
CA ASP A 111 -3.59 19.63 -10.89
C ASP A 111 -5.09 19.75 -11.20
N THR A 112 -5.54 19.11 -12.29
CA THR A 112 -6.92 19.27 -12.79
C THR A 112 -7.85 18.16 -12.30
N TYR A 113 -7.32 16.97 -12.02
CA TYR A 113 -8.14 15.79 -11.70
C TYR A 113 -7.83 15.23 -10.32
N VAL A 114 -8.89 14.78 -9.64
CA VAL A 114 -8.81 14.20 -8.28
C VAL A 114 -8.04 12.87 -8.27
N SER A 115 -7.95 12.18 -9.40
CA SER A 115 -7.12 10.99 -9.56
C SER A 115 -6.60 10.89 -10.99
N ALA A 116 -5.40 10.30 -11.13
CA ALA A 116 -4.77 10.02 -12.42
C ALA A 116 -5.68 9.22 -13.36
N ASP A 117 -6.54 8.33 -12.82
CA ASP A 117 -7.45 7.48 -13.59
C ASP A 117 -8.54 8.26 -14.34
N LYS A 118 -8.86 9.47 -13.89
CA LYS A 118 -9.87 10.33 -14.55
C LYS A 118 -9.26 11.26 -15.60
N CYS A 119 -7.94 11.24 -15.75
CA CYS A 119 -7.27 12.11 -16.70
C CYS A 119 -7.38 11.54 -18.13
N PRO A 120 -7.85 12.31 -19.11
CA PRO A 120 -7.93 11.87 -20.49
C PRO A 120 -6.55 11.72 -21.16
N ASP A 121 -5.54 12.41 -20.64
CA ASP A 121 -4.17 12.35 -21.15
C ASP A 121 -3.38 11.14 -20.59
N LYS A 122 -4.00 10.34 -19.71
CA LYS A 122 -3.41 9.08 -19.23
C LYS A 122 -3.45 8.02 -20.33
N LYS A 123 -2.47 7.13 -20.29
CA LYS A 123 -2.44 5.92 -21.13
C LYS A 123 -2.34 4.68 -20.25
N ASP A 124 -2.91 3.59 -20.72
CA ASP A 124 -2.88 2.29 -20.05
C ASP A 124 -1.73 1.41 -20.58
N GLU A 125 -1.04 1.87 -21.63
CA GLU A 125 0.10 1.20 -22.26
C GLU A 125 1.41 1.94 -21.98
N PRO A 126 2.52 1.21 -21.78
CA PRO A 126 3.82 1.80 -21.42
C PRO A 126 4.61 2.40 -22.59
N GLU A 127 4.23 2.11 -23.85
CA GLU A 127 5.01 2.45 -25.05
C GLU A 127 5.16 3.97 -25.27
N ASP A 128 6.40 4.44 -25.50
CA ASP A 128 6.75 5.87 -25.67
C ASP A 128 6.32 6.76 -24.49
N MET A 129 6.21 6.20 -23.29
CA MET A 129 5.83 6.93 -22.08
C MET A 129 7.04 7.20 -21.18
N ALA A 130 7.27 8.46 -20.80
CA ALA A 130 8.40 8.82 -19.94
C ALA A 130 8.15 8.56 -18.45
N LEU A 131 6.88 8.54 -18.02
CA LEU A 131 6.48 8.46 -16.62
C LEU A 131 5.44 7.37 -16.42
N ALA A 132 5.53 6.66 -15.30
CA ALA A 132 4.55 5.68 -14.86
C ALA A 132 4.19 5.94 -13.40
N VAL A 133 2.90 5.92 -13.09
CA VAL A 133 2.34 6.06 -11.75
C VAL A 133 1.69 4.74 -11.37
N TYR A 134 2.31 4.03 -10.43
CA TYR A 134 1.81 2.78 -9.88
C TYR A 134 0.99 3.09 -8.63
N ALA A 135 -0.31 2.83 -8.68
CA ALA A 135 -1.23 3.01 -7.56
C ALA A 135 -1.68 1.64 -7.03
N LEU A 136 -1.60 1.48 -5.71
CA LEU A 136 -2.09 0.33 -4.96
C LEU A 136 -3.14 0.82 -3.95
N GLU A 137 -4.33 0.26 -4.04
CA GLU A 137 -5.44 0.51 -3.14
C GLU A 137 -5.84 -0.79 -2.46
N TYR A 138 -6.03 -0.75 -1.15
CA TYR A 138 -6.51 -1.88 -0.37
C TYR A 138 -7.20 -1.40 0.90
N THR A 139 -8.05 -2.26 1.47
CA THR A 139 -8.72 -1.95 2.75
C THR A 139 -8.03 -2.71 3.86
N TYR A 140 -7.49 -1.99 4.84
CA TYR A 140 -6.98 -2.57 6.08
C TYR A 140 -8.15 -3.06 6.94
N ASP A 141 -8.06 -4.31 7.38
CA ASP A 141 -9.03 -5.00 8.23
C ASP A 141 -8.40 -5.25 9.62
N PRO A 142 -8.82 -4.51 10.66
CA PRO A 142 -8.26 -4.67 12.01
C PRO A 142 -8.55 -6.03 12.62
N ILE A 143 -7.53 -6.70 13.17
CA ILE A 143 -7.68 -8.07 13.73
C ILE A 143 -7.93 -8.06 15.23
N VAL A 144 -7.29 -7.16 15.96
CA VAL A 144 -7.20 -7.20 17.43
C VAL A 144 -8.18 -6.20 18.05
N SER A 145 -8.43 -5.07 17.39
CA SER A 145 -9.25 -4.02 17.95
C SER A 145 -10.62 -3.90 17.29
N ILE A 146 -11.66 -4.37 18.01
CA ILE A 146 -13.07 -4.17 17.67
C ILE A 146 -13.48 -2.69 17.54
N TRP A 147 -12.63 -1.77 17.99
CA TRP A 147 -12.89 -0.33 18.01
C TRP A 147 -12.34 0.40 16.80
N PHE A 148 -11.46 -0.23 16.01
CA PHE A 148 -10.95 0.37 14.78
C PHE A 148 -11.84 -0.06 13.61
N PRO A 149 -12.30 0.87 12.77
CA PRO A 149 -13.01 0.53 11.55
C PRO A 149 -12.04 0.06 10.47
N ASP A 150 -12.59 -0.58 9.44
CA ASP A 150 -11.91 -0.78 8.16
C ASP A 150 -11.37 0.55 7.63
N MET A 151 -10.12 0.57 7.19
CA MET A 151 -9.46 1.79 6.70
C MET A 151 -9.00 1.61 5.25
N PRO A 152 -9.48 2.42 4.30
CA PRO A 152 -8.97 2.39 2.94
C PRO A 152 -7.57 3.02 2.91
N ILE A 153 -6.58 2.26 2.42
CA ILE A 153 -5.20 2.69 2.26
C ILE A 153 -4.90 2.81 0.77
N LYS A 154 -4.34 3.96 0.38
CA LYS A 154 -3.85 4.23 -0.96
C LYS A 154 -2.36 4.52 -0.94
N ARG A 155 -1.60 3.85 -1.80
CA ARG A 155 -0.16 4.02 -1.98
C ARG A 155 0.13 4.27 -3.45
N GLU A 156 0.97 5.26 -3.73
CA GLU A 156 1.34 5.62 -5.09
C GLU A 156 2.87 5.75 -5.19
N VAL A 157 3.42 5.21 -6.27
CA VAL A 157 4.85 5.33 -6.60
C VAL A 157 4.96 5.86 -8.03
N ILE A 158 5.65 6.98 -8.18
CA ILE A 158 5.89 7.62 -9.47
C ILE A 158 7.31 7.27 -9.92
N THR A 159 7.46 6.83 -11.17
CA THR A 159 8.76 6.46 -11.73
C THR A 159 8.98 7.06 -13.10
N ILE A 160 10.25 7.26 -13.43
CA ILE A 160 10.71 7.57 -14.77
C ILE A 160 10.99 6.26 -15.51
N GLN A 161 10.34 6.07 -16.65
CA GLN A 161 10.55 4.94 -17.55
C GLN A 161 11.76 5.22 -18.44
N GLU A 162 12.92 4.75 -17.98
CA GLU A 162 14.19 4.89 -18.72
C GLU A 162 14.32 3.90 -19.88
N TYR A 163 13.63 2.75 -19.80
CA TYR A 163 13.77 1.67 -20.77
C TYR A 163 13.13 1.97 -22.13
N GLU A 164 11.97 2.63 -22.14
CA GLU A 164 11.22 2.99 -23.36
C GLU A 164 11.85 4.17 -24.12
N ARG A 165 12.84 4.85 -23.53
CA ARG A 165 13.59 5.90 -24.21
C ARG A 165 14.75 5.28 -25.00
N CYS A 166 14.56 5.09 -26.31
CA CYS A 166 15.61 4.64 -27.24
C CYS A 166 16.89 5.52 -27.31
N SER A 167 16.97 6.61 -26.53
CA SER A 167 18.14 7.49 -26.45
C SER A 167 19.20 7.02 -25.43
N PHE A 168 18.84 6.21 -24.42
CA PHE A 168 19.79 5.77 -23.39
C PHE A 168 20.17 4.29 -23.55
N LYS A 169 21.12 4.01 -24.44
CA LYS A 169 21.78 2.70 -24.51
C LYS A 169 22.77 2.54 -23.35
N ILE A 170 22.42 1.79 -22.32
CA ILE A 170 23.38 1.33 -21.30
C ILE A 170 23.78 -0.11 -21.63
N GLY A 171 24.85 -0.27 -22.41
CA GLY A 171 25.45 -1.58 -22.73
C GLY A 171 25.03 -2.20 -24.07
N LEU A 172 25.61 -3.37 -24.37
CA LEU A 172 25.57 -4.08 -25.66
C LEU A 172 24.42 -5.10 -25.79
N GLY A 173 23.32 -4.97 -25.03
CA GLY A 173 22.24 -5.97 -25.02
C GLY A 173 20.86 -5.35 -24.85
N ALA A 174 19.90 -5.88 -25.61
CA ALA A 174 18.51 -5.47 -25.81
C ALA A 174 18.32 -4.21 -26.68
N GLY A 175 17.85 -4.42 -27.92
CA GLY A 175 17.31 -3.37 -28.77
C GLY A 175 15.92 -2.94 -28.28
N CYS A 176 15.47 -1.76 -28.68
CA CYS A 176 14.12 -1.27 -28.33
C CYS A 176 13.03 -2.23 -28.81
N ALA A 177 11.92 -2.31 -28.07
CA ALA A 177 10.71 -2.96 -28.54
C ALA A 177 10.30 -2.28 -29.85
N SER A 178 10.14 -3.09 -30.88
CA SER A 178 9.67 -2.68 -32.21
C SER A 178 8.20 -3.03 -32.36
#